data_AF-A0A2W1BRP5-F1
#
_entry.id   AF-A0A2W1BRP5-F1
#
_cell.length_a   1.000
_cell.length_b   1.000
_cell.length_c   1.000
_cell.angle_alpha   90.00
_cell.angle_beta   90.00
_cell.angle_gamma   90.00
#
_symmetry.space_group_name_H-M   'P 1'
#
loop_
_entity.id
_entity.type
_entity.pdbx_description
1 polymer ?
#
loop_
_entity_poly.entity_id
_entity_poly.type
_entity_poly.pdbx_seq_one_letter_code
_entity_poly.pdbx_strand_id
1 'polypeptide(L)'
;MEAIFNDLQKQGKNNVDNLVKWFKDAKIIDQSKEQEEKLRSFFADVPDKKNVAMDKFKEVLGKVTEEFKKNAEVVAKQLAESGPKVLQSVKQAATSAIKDLIPKF
;
A
#
# COMPACT_ATOMS: atom_id res chain seq x y z
N MET A 1 3.62 -6.42 -6.29
CA MET A 1 4.05 -5.38 -5.34
C MET A 1 4.60 -4.15 -6.06
N GLU A 2 5.72 -4.25 -6.80
CA GLU A 2 6.40 -3.08 -7.37
C GLU A 2 5.53 -2.28 -8.36
N ALA A 3 4.81 -2.97 -9.25
CA ALA A 3 3.87 -2.31 -10.17
C ALA A 3 2.75 -1.54 -9.44
N ILE A 4 2.22 -2.13 -8.37
CA ILE A 4 1.16 -1.54 -7.55
C ILE A 4 1.69 -0.33 -6.76
N PHE A 5 2.90 -0.44 -6.19
CA PHE A 5 3.56 0.66 -5.51
C PHE A 5 3.86 1.81 -6.47
N ASN A 6 4.34 1.51 -7.68
CA ASN A 6 4.57 2.51 -8.73
C ASN A 6 3.27 3.22 -9.13
N ASP A 7 2.15 2.50 -9.20
CA ASP A 7 0.84 3.09 -9.47
C ASP A 7 0.37 3.99 -8.30
N LEU A 8 0.55 3.57 -7.04
CA LEU A 8 0.33 4.44 -5.87
C LEU A 8 1.21 5.69 -5.91
N GLN A 9 2.48 5.56 -6.25
CA GLN A 9 3.43 6.68 -6.33
C GLN A 9 3.01 7.65 -7.45
N LYS A 10 2.62 7.14 -8.62
CA LYS A 10 2.07 7.95 -9.73
C LYS A 10 0.81 8.70 -9.34
N GLN A 11 -0.02 8.10 -8.49
CA GLN A 11 -1.24 8.72 -7.98
C GLN A 11 -1.02 9.66 -6.78
N GLY A 12 0.22 9.80 -6.28
CA GLY A 12 0.50 10.56 -5.06
C GLY A 12 -0.13 9.94 -3.80
N LYS A 13 -0.38 8.63 -3.84
CA LYS A 13 -1.07 7.83 -2.82
C LYS A 13 -0.15 6.84 -2.11
N ASN A 14 1.17 7.01 -2.21
CA ASN A 14 2.18 6.23 -1.49
C ASN A 14 2.43 6.75 -0.07
N ASN A 15 1.47 7.43 0.53
CA ASN A 15 1.51 7.88 1.91
C ASN A 15 1.41 6.71 2.89
N VAL A 16 1.97 6.88 4.10
CA VAL A 16 2.03 5.86 5.15
C VAL A 16 0.68 5.24 5.45
N ASP A 17 -0.38 6.05 5.53
CA ASP A 17 -1.75 5.55 5.79
C ASP A 17 -2.23 4.55 4.73
N ASN A 18 -1.97 4.84 3.45
CA ASN A 18 -2.34 3.96 2.34
C ASN A 18 -1.49 2.69 2.32
N LEU A 19 -0.20 2.78 2.66
CA LEU A 19 0.66 1.62 2.75
C LEU A 19 0.24 0.73 3.93
N VAL A 20 0.01 1.29 5.12
CA VAL A 20 -0.50 0.55 6.29
C VAL A 20 -1.83 -0.13 5.97
N LYS A 21 -2.76 0.56 5.31
CA LYS A 21 -4.01 -0.05 4.82
C LYS A 21 -3.75 -1.20 3.85
N TRP A 22 -2.80 -1.05 2.93
CA TRP A 22 -2.45 -2.10 1.98
C TRP A 22 -1.87 -3.33 2.67
N PHE A 23 -1.00 -3.17 3.67
CA PHE A 23 -0.50 -4.27 4.49
C PHE A 23 -1.62 -5.01 5.24
N LYS A 24 -2.61 -4.28 5.77
CA LYS A 24 -3.79 -4.88 6.41
C LYS A 24 -4.68 -5.63 5.40
N ASP A 25 -4.96 -5.02 4.25
CA ASP A 25 -5.81 -5.62 3.22
C ASP A 25 -5.16 -6.89 2.63
N ALA A 26 -3.84 -6.88 2.52
CA ALA A 26 -3.03 -8.02 2.12
C ALA A 26 -2.84 -9.08 3.22
N LYS A 27 -3.45 -8.92 4.41
CA LYS A 27 -3.28 -9.82 5.57
C LYS A 27 -1.80 -10.10 5.90
N ILE A 28 -0.94 -9.13 5.63
CA ILE A 28 0.49 -9.20 5.92
C ILE A 28 0.68 -9.03 7.42
N ILE A 29 -0.04 -8.07 7.99
CA ILE A 29 -0.21 -7.94 9.43
C ILE A 29 -1.61 -8.44 9.78
N ASP A 30 -1.70 -9.19 10.86
CA ASP A 30 -2.93 -9.41 11.60
C ASP A 30 -3.52 -8.04 11.96
N GLN A 31 -4.85 -7.91 11.91
CA GLN A 31 -5.53 -6.63 12.20
C GLN A 31 -5.42 -6.21 13.68
N SER A 32 -4.53 -6.84 14.43
CA SER A 32 -4.12 -6.53 15.78
C SER A 32 -3.45 -5.16 15.85
N LYS A 33 -3.85 -4.36 16.85
CA LYS A 33 -3.29 -3.03 17.10
C LYS A 33 -1.76 -3.05 17.22
N GLU A 34 -1.19 -4.07 17.87
CA GLU A 34 0.26 -4.18 18.05
C GLU A 34 1.01 -4.22 16.72
N GLN A 35 0.55 -5.00 15.75
CA GLN A 35 1.23 -5.11 14.45
C GLN A 35 1.01 -3.86 13.59
N GLU A 36 -0.17 -3.25 13.68
CA GLU A 36 -0.45 -1.97 13.04
C GLU A 36 0.45 -0.85 13.62
N GLU A 37 0.57 -0.75 14.94
CA GLU A 37 1.42 0.24 15.60
C GLU A 37 2.90 0.01 15.27
N LYS A 38 3.34 -1.26 15.24
CA LYS A 38 4.71 -1.62 14.84
C LYS A 38 4.99 -1.21 13.40
N LEU A 39 4.09 -1.56 12.47
CA LEU A 39 4.19 -1.17 11.07
C LEU A 39 4.22 0.35 10.91
N ARG A 40 3.32 1.05 11.62
CA ARG A 40 3.25 2.52 11.60
C ARG A 40 4.49 3.16 12.22
N SER A 41 5.14 2.49 13.18
CA SER A 41 6.41 2.91 13.76
C SER A 41 7.57 2.78 12.76
N PHE A 42 7.63 1.69 11.97
CA PHE A 42 8.60 1.58 10.88
C PHE A 42 8.41 2.65 9.80
N PHE A 43 7.16 3.03 9.54
CA PHE A 43 6.86 4.16 8.67
C PHE A 43 7.01 5.54 9.35
N ALA A 44 7.08 5.61 10.69
CA ALA A 44 7.28 6.87 11.41
C ALA A 44 8.69 7.42 11.21
N ASP A 45 9.65 6.52 10.96
CA ASP A 45 11.03 6.82 10.60
C ASP A 45 11.16 7.37 9.16
N VAL A 46 10.11 7.26 8.34
CA VAL A 46 10.13 7.83 6.99
C VAL A 46 9.99 9.35 7.08
N PRO A 47 10.95 10.11 6.54
CA PRO A 47 10.94 11.58 6.61
C PRO A 47 9.71 12.17 5.91
N ASP A 48 9.28 11.54 4.81
CA ASP A 48 8.14 11.99 4.02
C ASP A 48 6.97 11.01 4.14
N LYS A 49 6.12 11.24 5.15
CA LYS A 49 4.96 10.38 5.45
C LYS A 49 3.88 10.43 4.37
N LYS A 50 3.91 11.46 3.52
CA LYS A 50 3.01 11.63 2.39
C LYS A 50 3.56 11.03 1.10
N ASN A 51 4.89 10.95 0.99
CA ASN A 51 5.57 10.42 -0.18
C ASN A 51 6.63 9.38 0.19
N VAL A 52 6.18 8.17 0.53
CA VAL A 52 7.13 7.12 0.89
C VAL A 52 7.85 6.64 -0.35
N ALA A 53 9.18 6.66 -0.32
CA ALA A 53 10.00 6.12 -1.39
C ALA A 53 9.90 4.60 -1.45
N MET A 54 10.02 4.03 -2.65
CA MET A 54 10.02 2.57 -2.85
C MET A 54 11.10 1.86 -2.04
N ASP A 55 12.26 2.50 -1.88
CA ASP A 55 13.37 2.01 -1.08
C ASP A 55 12.98 1.85 0.39
N LYS A 56 12.34 2.89 0.96
CA LYS A 56 11.81 2.85 2.33
C LYS A 56 10.67 1.85 2.47
N PHE A 57 9.80 1.70 1.47
CA PHE A 57 8.77 0.68 1.50
C PHE A 57 9.35 -0.74 1.51
N LYS A 58 10.40 -1.01 0.71
CA LYS A 58 11.14 -2.28 0.74
C LYS A 58 11.83 -2.48 2.09
N GLU A 59 12.43 -1.44 2.66
CA GLU A 59 13.08 -1.50 3.99
C GLU A 59 12.07 -1.86 5.08
N VAL A 60 10.91 -1.20 5.10
CA VAL A 60 9.82 -1.51 6.03
C VAL A 60 9.30 -2.93 5.81
N LEU A 61 9.15 -3.35 4.56
CA LEU A 61 8.72 -4.71 4.23
C LEU A 61 9.72 -5.75 4.75
N GLY A 62 11.02 -5.51 4.61
CA GLY A 62 12.09 -6.32 5.20
C GLY A 62 11.93 -6.45 6.72
N LYS A 63 11.81 -5.32 7.42
CA LYS A 63 11.61 -5.30 8.88
C LYS A 63 10.34 -6.05 9.30
N VAL A 64 9.25 -5.90 8.56
CA VAL A 64 7.97 -6.60 8.79
C VAL A 64 8.11 -8.09 8.56
N THR A 65 8.82 -8.52 7.51
CA THR A 65 9.07 -9.93 7.23
C THR A 65 9.95 -10.58 8.28
N GLU A 66 10.96 -9.85 8.78
CA GLU A 66 11.81 -10.29 9.87
C GLU A 66 11.05 -10.37 11.20
N GLU A 67 10.31 -9.33 11.57
CA GLU A 67 9.53 -9.29 12.82
C GLU A 67 8.43 -10.36 12.85
N PHE A 68 7.66 -10.48 11.77
CA PHE A 68 6.53 -11.41 11.74
C PHE A 68 6.94 -12.80 11.24
N LYS A 69 8.25 -13.05 11.05
CA LYS A 69 8.79 -14.29 10.46
C LYS A 69 8.01 -14.71 9.20
N LYS A 70 7.62 -13.74 8.38
CA LYS A 70 6.93 -13.98 7.11
C LYS A 70 7.94 -13.95 5.98
N ASN A 71 7.74 -14.79 4.96
CA ASN A 71 8.61 -14.78 3.78
C ASN A 71 8.40 -13.50 2.97
N ALA A 72 9.47 -12.78 2.65
CA ALA A 72 9.41 -11.56 1.85
C ALA A 72 8.76 -11.77 0.48
N GLU A 73 8.99 -12.92 -0.15
CA GLU A 73 8.31 -13.30 -1.39
C GLU A 73 6.80 -13.50 -1.21
N VAL A 74 6.38 -14.16 -0.12
CA VAL A 74 4.96 -14.37 0.19
C VAL A 74 4.27 -13.04 0.47
N VAL A 75 4.93 -12.17 1.23
CA VAL A 75 4.47 -10.82 1.55
C VAL A 75 4.36 -9.97 0.28
N ALA A 76 5.37 -10.01 -0.59
CA ALA A 76 5.35 -9.29 -1.87
C ALA A 76 4.26 -9.82 -2.81
N LYS A 77 4.03 -11.14 -2.84
CA LYS A 77 2.91 -11.76 -3.58
C LYS A 77 1.57 -11.35 -3.02
N GLN A 78 1.35 -11.47 -1.71
CA GLN A 78 0.10 -11.04 -1.07
C GLN A 78 -0.18 -9.55 -1.29
N LEU A 79 0.83 -8.68 -1.21
CA LEU A 79 0.66 -7.27 -1.56
C LEU A 79 0.32 -7.10 -3.06
N ALA A 80 0.93 -7.90 -3.94
CA ALA A 80 0.59 -7.87 -5.37
C ALA A 80 -0.86 -8.29 -5.65
N GLU A 81 -1.32 -9.34 -4.97
CA GLU A 81 -2.65 -9.93 -5.16
C GLU A 81 -3.73 -9.09 -4.48
N SER A 82 -3.52 -8.68 -3.24
CA SER A 82 -4.39 -7.79 -2.47
C SER A 82 -4.03 -6.33 -2.70
N GLY A 83 -3.87 -5.93 -3.98
CA GLY A 83 -3.60 -4.55 -4.35
C GLY A 83 -4.47 -3.57 -3.56
N PRO A 84 -3.96 -2.38 -3.18
CA PRO A 84 -4.63 -1.49 -2.26
C PRO A 84 -6.03 -1.19 -2.76
N LYS A 85 -7.04 -1.39 -1.91
CA LYS A 85 -8.41 -0.97 -2.23
C LYS A 85 -8.49 0.49 -2.66
N VAL A 86 -7.62 1.34 -2.13
CA VAL A 86 -7.52 2.76 -2.55
C VAL A 86 -7.22 2.92 -4.05
N LEU A 87 -6.52 1.97 -4.65
CA LEU A 87 -6.17 1.92 -6.06
C LEU A 87 -7.36 1.46 -6.90
N GLN A 88 -8.12 0.47 -6.40
CA GLN A 88 -9.40 0.05 -6.97
C GLN A 88 -10.43 1.19 -6.93
N SER A 89 -10.55 1.87 -5.80
CA SER A 89 -11.46 3.01 -5.62
C SER A 89 -11.07 4.19 -6.51
N VAL A 90 -9.78 4.43 -6.77
CA VAL A 90 -9.36 5.47 -7.73
C VAL A 90 -9.61 5.05 -9.16
N LYS A 91 -9.32 3.80 -9.54
CA LYS A 91 -9.66 3.34 -10.89
C LYS A 91 -11.17 3.45 -11.12
N GLN A 92 -11.99 3.09 -10.13
CA GLN A 92 -13.44 3.29 -10.22
C GLN A 92 -13.83 4.77 -10.24
N ALA A 93 -13.26 5.63 -9.39
CA ALA A 93 -13.54 7.08 -9.41
C ALA A 93 -13.13 7.74 -10.73
N ALA A 94 -11.97 7.37 -11.28
CA ALA A 94 -11.50 7.83 -12.59
C ALA A 94 -12.41 7.30 -13.71
N THR A 95 -12.86 6.05 -13.63
CA THR A 95 -13.79 5.44 -14.61
C THR A 95 -15.18 6.07 -14.54
N SER A 96 -15.65 6.42 -13.35
CA SER A 96 -16.94 7.11 -13.16
C SER A 96 -16.87 8.56 -13.63
N ALA A 97 -15.77 9.27 -13.35
CA ALA A 97 -15.57 10.65 -13.83
C ALA A 97 -15.46 10.72 -15.36
N ILE A 98 -14.80 9.75 -16.02
CA ILE A 98 -14.80 9.69 -17.48
C ILE A 98 -16.16 9.23 -18.03
N LYS A 99 -16.92 8.39 -17.31
CA LYS A 99 -18.25 7.94 -17.76
C LYS A 99 -19.29 9.06 -17.68
N ASP A 100 -19.17 9.94 -16.69
CA ASP A 100 -20.01 11.14 -16.55
C ASP A 100 -19.66 12.22 -17.59
N LEU A 101 -18.43 12.21 -18.10
CA LEU A 101 -17.93 13.14 -19.13
C LEU A 101 -18.04 12.62 -20.57
N ILE A 102 -18.52 11.38 -20.80
CA ILE A 102 -18.87 10.92 -22.15
C ILE A 102 -20.33 11.33 -22.40
N PRO A 103 -20.60 12.39 -23.21
CA PRO A 103 -21.96 12.69 -23.61
C PRO A 103 -22.54 11.48 -24.33
N LYS A 104 -23.72 11.06 -23.89
CA LYS A 104 -24.53 10.02 -24.52
C LYS A 104 -24.90 10.51 -25.92
N PHE A 105 -24.16 10.06 -26.95
CA PHE A 105 -24.53 10.22 -28.36
C PHE A 105 -25.80 9.42 -28.69
#